data_AF-A0A3B8LXD6-F1
#
_entry.id   AF-A0A3B8LXD6-F1
#
_cell.length_a   1.000
_cell.length_b   1.000
_cell.length_c   1.000
_cell.angle_alpha   90.00
_cell.angle_beta   90.00
_cell.angle_gamma   90.00
#
_symmetry.space_group_name_H-M   'P 1'
#
loop_
_entity.id
_entity.type
_entity.pdbx_description
1 polymer ?
#
loop_
_entity_poly.entity_id
_entity_poly.type
_entity_poly.pdbx_seq_one_letter_code
_entity_poly.pdbx_strand_id
1 'polypeptide(L)'
;MIVNAYAILSLFACGLQCAVAMWLTGRWLNSRRVWSSGWTDGGAEAVERNAYLMMTLALVLLGLGLASWPLLYLLLQSYVPSWPGVMCIDGVTRIGTGSLGASRFLPGLLTALQVFKPLLMLMGGAWLVTYLANRATSNAPLMRRLLWGLLIIGSTSLCDGVCTACYLLIPKQEDHLAAGCCTQATSTTTTRSSEPLLAGVSATELAVVFLLLWAGLLILLLDSIRKQRSGRKWMGGLLASTLVVSVLGGLFLVDVLSPALLQRPHHCPYDLVSELPESVIGIVLFMVGSLWVAAGSIASFCADVPETREILPGLQARVLFLGLFSYLGSFSLLSVQWCVL
;
A
#
# COMPACT_ATOMS: atom_id res chain seq x y z
N MET A 1 16.92 -18.72 13.06
CA MET A 1 16.58 -17.71 12.02
C MET A 1 16.72 -18.39 10.67
N ILE A 2 15.73 -18.31 9.78
CA ILE A 2 15.87 -18.85 8.42
C ILE A 2 16.63 -17.79 7.61
N VAL A 3 17.91 -18.03 7.34
CA VAL A 3 18.76 -17.08 6.61
C VAL A 3 18.66 -17.41 5.13
N ASN A 4 18.05 -16.50 4.38
CA ASN A 4 17.98 -16.53 2.92
C ASN A 4 18.43 -15.17 2.36
N ALA A 5 18.83 -15.11 1.08
CA ALA A 5 19.16 -13.89 0.36
C ALA A 5 18.07 -12.82 0.51
N TYR A 6 16.78 -13.18 0.42
CA TYR A 6 15.67 -12.25 0.63
C TYR A 6 15.58 -11.71 2.06
N ALA A 7 15.94 -12.50 3.07
CA ALA A 7 15.97 -12.05 4.46
C ALA A 7 17.10 -11.03 4.69
N ILE A 8 18.28 -11.28 4.10
CA ILE A 8 19.42 -10.35 4.15
C ILE A 8 19.08 -9.06 3.42
N LEU A 9 18.52 -9.15 2.20
CA LEU A 9 18.11 -8.00 1.41
C LEU A 9 17.01 -7.19 2.11
N SER A 10 16.04 -7.85 2.74
CA SER A 10 14.98 -7.19 3.51
C SER A 10 15.55 -6.49 4.74
N LEU A 11 16.50 -7.11 5.45
CA LEU A 11 17.16 -6.49 6.60
C LEU A 11 17.98 -5.27 6.19
N PHE A 12 18.69 -5.35 5.06
CA PHE A 12 19.44 -4.22 4.50
C PHE A 12 18.53 -3.07 4.10
N ALA A 13 17.48 -3.35 3.32
CA ALA A 13 16.50 -2.35 2.90
C ALA A 13 15.81 -1.69 4.10
N CYS A 14 15.42 -2.49 5.09
CA CYS A 14 14.87 -2.02 6.35
C CYS A 14 15.86 -1.14 7.13
N GLY A 15 17.13 -1.55 7.24
CA GLY A 15 18.16 -0.78 7.94
C GLY A 15 18.39 0.58 7.29
N LEU A 16 18.45 0.62 5.96
CA LEU A 16 18.56 1.86 5.19
C LEU A 16 17.32 2.75 5.37
N GLN A 17 16.12 2.16 5.31
CA GLN A 17 14.85 2.86 5.53
C GLN A 17 14.80 3.47 6.95
N CYS A 18 15.13 2.70 7.98
CA CYS A 18 15.19 3.18 9.36
C CYS A 18 16.23 4.29 9.52
N ALA A 19 17.42 4.17 8.93
CA ALA A 19 18.47 5.18 9.03
C ALA A 19 18.02 6.52 8.41
N VAL A 20 17.45 6.48 7.20
CA VAL A 20 16.92 7.68 6.53
C VAL A 20 15.74 8.27 7.30
N ALA A 21 14.81 7.44 7.79
CA ALA A 21 13.66 7.86 8.58
C ALA A 21 14.07 8.52 9.91
N MET A 22 15.01 7.92 10.64
CA MET A 22 15.55 8.48 11.89
C MET A 22 16.25 9.82 11.63
N TRP A 23 17.03 9.92 10.55
CA TRP A 23 17.69 11.16 10.20
C TRP A 23 16.69 12.27 9.87
N LEU A 24 15.67 11.96 9.05
CA LEU A 24 14.60 12.90 8.68
C LEU A 24 13.82 13.40 9.89
N THR A 25 13.35 12.47 10.73
CA THR A 25 12.58 12.80 11.95
C THR A 25 13.42 13.57 12.96
N GLY A 26 14.68 13.15 13.20
CA GLY A 26 15.60 13.84 14.09
C GLY A 26 15.94 15.26 13.61
N ARG A 27 16.18 15.43 12.30
CA ARG A 27 16.43 16.76 11.72
C ARG A 27 15.21 17.65 11.77
N TRP A 28 14.01 17.12 11.56
CA TRP A 28 12.76 17.86 11.72
C TRP A 28 12.57 18.35 13.17
N LEU A 29 12.85 17.49 14.16
CA LEU A 29 12.77 17.86 15.58
C LEU A 29 13.75 18.98 15.95
N ASN A 30 14.96 18.94 15.39
CA ASN A 30 15.97 19.97 15.63
C ASN A 30 15.66 21.28 14.90
N SER A 31 15.19 21.21 13.64
CA SER A 31 14.85 22.40 12.86
C SER A 31 13.64 23.14 13.41
N ARG A 32 12.71 22.45 14.11
CA ARG A 32 11.57 23.09 14.78
C ARG A 32 11.99 24.21 15.74
N ARG A 33 13.13 24.06 16.44
CA ARG A 33 13.65 25.07 17.38
C ARG A 33 14.18 26.30 16.66
N VAL A 34 14.92 26.08 15.58
CA VAL A 34 15.48 27.15 14.74
C VAL A 34 14.36 27.92 14.03
N TRP A 35 13.31 27.24 13.60
CA TRP A 35 12.18 27.90 12.95
C TRP A 35 11.34 28.75 13.90
N SER A 36 11.34 28.44 15.19
CA SER A 36 10.68 29.26 16.21
C SER A 36 11.47 30.50 16.63
N SER A 37 12.78 30.56 16.38
CA SER A 37 13.65 31.63 16.88
C SER A 37 13.83 32.83 15.94
N GLY A 38 13.09 32.90 14.84
CA GLY A 38 13.13 34.03 13.90
C GLY A 38 14.26 33.92 12.87
N TRP A 39 14.00 34.45 11.67
CA TRP A 39 14.87 34.34 10.50
C TRP A 39 15.89 35.49 10.50
N THR A 40 17.17 35.19 10.72
CA THR A 40 18.28 36.09 10.37
C THR A 40 18.71 35.83 8.93
N ASP A 41 19.10 36.85 8.16
CA ASP A 41 19.36 36.73 6.70
C ASP A 41 20.36 35.61 6.32
N GLY A 42 21.42 35.39 7.11
CA GLY A 42 22.37 34.28 6.88
C GLY A 42 21.87 32.88 7.25
N GLY A 43 20.76 32.80 8.01
CA GLY A 43 20.10 31.54 8.38
C GLY A 43 19.12 31.04 7.32
N ALA A 44 18.61 31.93 6.47
CA ALA A 44 17.60 31.60 5.46
C ALA A 44 18.13 30.59 4.43
N GLU A 45 19.33 30.82 3.87
CA GLU A 45 19.95 29.89 2.90
C GLU A 45 20.24 28.51 3.51
N ALA A 46 20.70 28.47 4.77
CA ALA A 46 20.97 27.22 5.46
C ALA A 46 19.69 26.42 5.74
N VAL A 47 18.60 27.10 6.07
CA VAL A 47 17.27 26.50 6.26
C VAL A 47 16.72 25.97 4.93
N GLU A 48 16.86 26.73 3.85
CA GLU A 48 16.42 26.33 2.51
C GLU A 48 17.18 25.09 2.01
N ARG A 49 18.52 25.08 2.12
CA ARG A 49 19.34 23.92 1.76
C ARG A 49 18.95 22.67 2.56
N ASN A 50 18.69 22.83 3.86
CA ASN A 50 18.23 21.72 4.70
C ASN A 50 16.85 21.22 4.28
N ALA A 51 15.93 22.12 3.91
CA ALA A 51 14.61 21.74 3.42
C ALA A 51 14.71 20.94 2.12
N TYR A 52 15.51 21.37 1.15
CA TYR A 52 15.73 20.61 -0.09
C TYR A 52 16.30 19.20 0.19
N LEU A 53 17.28 19.10 1.08
CA LEU A 53 17.87 17.80 1.42
C LEU A 53 16.86 16.86 2.10
N MET A 54 15.99 17.39 2.97
CA MET A 54 14.88 16.63 3.56
C MET A 54 13.88 16.15 2.49
N MET A 55 13.52 17.00 1.53
CA MET A 55 12.60 16.64 0.45
C MET A 55 13.20 15.54 -0.44
N THR A 56 14.49 15.64 -0.79
CA THR A 56 15.18 14.60 -1.58
C THR A 56 15.26 13.28 -0.84
N LEU A 57 15.61 13.29 0.45
CA LEU A 57 15.65 12.07 1.25
C LEU A 57 14.27 11.42 1.42
N ALA A 58 13.20 12.21 1.43
CA ALA A 58 11.85 11.66 1.46
C ALA A 58 11.46 10.97 0.15
N LEU A 59 11.94 11.45 -1.01
CA LEU A 59 11.80 10.73 -2.27
C LEU A 59 12.56 9.39 -2.25
N VAL A 60 13.76 9.37 -1.66
CA VAL A 60 14.52 8.14 -1.46
C VAL A 60 13.74 7.18 -0.55
N LEU A 61 13.17 7.68 0.54
CA LEU A 61 12.34 6.89 1.46
C LEU A 61 11.10 6.30 0.77
N LEU A 62 10.43 7.08 -0.10
CA LEU A 62 9.33 6.59 -0.93
C LEU A 62 9.78 5.46 -1.86
N GLY A 63 10.93 5.64 -2.52
CA GLY A 63 11.51 4.62 -3.40
C GLY A 63 11.86 3.34 -2.65
N LEU A 64 12.43 3.45 -1.45
CA LEU A 64 12.70 2.31 -0.58
C LEU A 64 11.40 1.63 -0.12
N GLY A 65 10.38 2.40 0.26
CA GLY A 65 9.06 1.88 0.62
C GLY A 65 8.44 1.08 -0.53
N LEU A 66 8.47 1.62 -1.74
CA LEU A 66 7.98 0.96 -2.95
C LEU A 66 8.75 -0.34 -3.24
N ALA A 67 10.08 -0.35 -3.11
CA ALA A 67 10.89 -1.55 -3.31
C ALA A 67 10.71 -2.59 -2.18
N SER A 68 10.45 -2.15 -0.95
CA SER A 68 10.29 -3.03 0.22
C SER A 68 9.01 -3.87 0.15
N TRP A 69 8.00 -3.44 -0.60
CA TRP A 69 6.72 -4.11 -0.67
C TRP A 69 6.74 -5.43 -1.46
N PRO A 70 7.19 -5.48 -2.73
CA PRO A 70 7.37 -6.76 -3.41
C PRO A 70 8.41 -7.63 -2.71
N LEU A 71 9.44 -7.03 -2.10
CA LEU A 71 10.46 -7.76 -1.37
C LEU A 71 9.88 -8.53 -0.16
N LEU A 72 8.88 -7.98 0.52
CA LEU A 72 8.16 -8.68 1.60
C LEU A 72 7.49 -9.96 1.08
N TYR A 73 6.81 -9.91 -0.08
CA TYR A 73 6.14 -11.09 -0.62
C TYR A 73 7.13 -12.13 -1.15
N LEU A 74 8.24 -11.71 -1.77
CA LEU A 74 9.33 -12.61 -2.16
C LEU A 74 9.96 -13.29 -0.94
N LEU A 75 10.14 -12.54 0.16
CA LEU A 75 10.59 -13.09 1.43
C LEU A 75 9.64 -14.18 1.94
N LEU A 76 8.33 -13.89 1.98
CA LEU A 76 7.31 -14.83 2.45
C LEU A 76 7.25 -16.08 1.57
N GLN A 77 7.29 -15.92 0.24
CA GLN A 77 7.34 -17.03 -0.71
C GLN A 77 8.56 -17.92 -0.48
N SER A 78 9.71 -17.32 -0.18
CA SER A 78 10.93 -18.07 0.09
C SER A 78 10.90 -18.90 1.37
N TYR A 79 10.00 -18.59 2.30
CA TYR A 79 9.79 -19.37 3.51
C TYR A 79 8.87 -20.56 3.30
N VAL A 80 7.99 -20.58 2.30
CA VAL A 80 7.08 -21.71 2.02
C VAL A 80 7.78 -23.08 2.07
N PRO A 81 8.89 -23.34 1.35
CA PRO A 81 9.53 -24.66 1.36
C PRO A 81 10.26 -25.00 2.67
N SER A 82 10.45 -24.03 3.57
CA SER A 82 11.18 -24.23 4.83
C SER A 82 10.32 -24.82 5.95
N TRP A 83 9.00 -24.89 5.76
CA TRP A 83 8.06 -25.33 6.80
C TRP A 83 7.22 -26.52 6.33
N PRO A 84 7.21 -27.66 7.06
CA PRO A 84 6.39 -28.80 6.67
C PRO A 84 4.90 -28.48 6.85
N GLY A 85 4.08 -28.83 5.85
CA GLY A 85 2.63 -28.61 5.87
C GLY A 85 2.17 -27.22 5.39
N VAL A 86 3.09 -26.30 5.07
CA VAL A 86 2.78 -25.01 4.46
C VAL A 86 2.88 -25.14 2.93
N MET A 87 1.79 -24.85 2.23
CA MET A 87 1.73 -24.94 0.76
C MET A 87 1.76 -23.58 0.05
N CYS A 88 1.44 -22.50 0.77
CA CYS A 88 1.30 -21.16 0.20
C CYS A 88 1.72 -20.05 1.18
N ILE A 89 1.79 -18.81 0.68
CA ILE A 89 2.11 -17.62 1.48
C ILE A 89 1.10 -17.41 2.62
N ASP A 90 -0.19 -17.71 2.42
CA ASP A 90 -1.19 -17.61 3.50
C ASP A 90 -0.93 -18.59 4.64
N GLY A 91 -0.32 -19.74 4.36
CA GLY A 91 0.15 -20.63 5.42
C GLY A 91 1.27 -19.97 6.24
N VAL A 92 2.18 -19.23 5.59
CA VAL A 92 3.28 -18.51 6.26
C VAL A 92 2.76 -17.36 7.14
N THR A 93 1.69 -16.68 6.74
CA THR A 93 1.12 -15.56 7.51
C THR A 93 0.46 -16.00 8.82
N ARG A 94 0.02 -17.25 8.90
CA ARG A 94 -0.66 -17.83 10.07
C ARG A 94 0.28 -18.54 11.05
N ILE A 95 1.57 -18.60 10.75
CA ILE A 95 2.57 -19.21 11.63
C ILE A 95 2.61 -18.48 12.98
N GLY A 96 2.53 -19.23 14.07
CA GLY A 96 2.47 -18.70 15.44
C GLY A 96 1.05 -18.47 15.97
N THR A 97 0.00 -18.74 15.18
CA THR A 97 -1.37 -18.72 15.71
C THR A 97 -1.55 -19.78 16.80
N GLY A 98 -1.98 -19.37 17.99
CA GLY A 98 -2.13 -20.29 19.13
C GLY A 98 -0.81 -20.71 19.81
N SER A 99 0.33 -20.15 19.41
CA SER A 99 1.60 -20.39 20.12
C SER A 99 1.66 -19.65 21.46
N LEU A 100 2.33 -20.28 22.43
CA LEU A 100 2.65 -19.69 23.74
C LEU A 100 4.00 -18.93 23.72
N GLY A 101 4.79 -19.07 22.65
CA GLY A 101 6.13 -18.47 22.50
C GLY A 101 6.13 -17.06 21.92
N ALA A 102 7.33 -16.55 21.61
CA ALA A 102 7.51 -15.24 20.95
C ALA A 102 6.95 -15.19 19.52
N SER A 103 6.75 -16.34 18.88
CA SER A 103 6.16 -16.45 17.54
C SER A 103 4.69 -16.00 17.49
N ARG A 104 3.98 -15.94 18.64
CA ARG A 104 2.57 -15.53 18.73
C ARG A 104 2.30 -14.15 18.11
N PHE A 105 3.34 -13.32 18.06
CA PHE A 105 3.26 -11.98 17.50
C PHE A 105 3.48 -11.94 15.98
N LEU A 106 3.96 -13.02 15.35
CA LEU A 106 4.27 -13.06 13.91
C LEU A 106 3.05 -12.75 13.03
N PRO A 107 1.85 -13.33 13.25
CA PRO A 107 0.69 -13.03 12.41
C PRO A 107 0.29 -11.57 12.50
N GLY A 108 0.20 -11.03 13.72
CA GLY A 108 -0.15 -9.62 13.94
C GLY A 108 0.86 -8.65 13.33
N LEU A 109 2.15 -9.00 13.37
CA LEU A 109 3.22 -8.20 12.77
C LEU A 109 3.15 -8.22 11.23
N LEU A 110 2.83 -9.36 10.63
CA LEU A 110 2.61 -9.46 9.19
C LEU A 110 1.37 -8.70 8.74
N THR A 111 0.26 -8.80 9.47
CA THR A 111 -0.93 -7.99 9.19
C THR A 111 -0.60 -6.50 9.27
N ALA A 112 0.15 -6.08 10.28
CA ALA A 112 0.61 -4.69 10.41
C ALA A 112 1.47 -4.26 9.21
N LEU A 113 2.42 -5.09 8.77
CA LEU A 113 3.25 -4.81 7.59
C LEU A 113 2.43 -4.73 6.29
N GLN A 114 1.46 -5.61 6.12
CA GLN A 114 0.56 -5.59 4.95
C GLN A 114 -0.31 -4.32 4.90
N VAL A 115 -0.57 -3.68 6.04
CA VAL A 115 -1.29 -2.40 6.12
C VAL A 115 -0.34 -1.21 6.02
N PHE A 116 0.79 -1.22 6.70
CA PHE A 116 1.72 -0.09 6.74
C PHE A 116 2.34 0.21 5.39
N LYS A 117 2.68 -0.81 4.59
CA LYS A 117 3.30 -0.61 3.27
C LYS A 117 2.41 0.14 2.27
N PRO A 118 1.16 -0.27 1.98
CA PRO A 118 0.28 0.49 1.10
C PRO A 118 -0.07 1.86 1.71
N LEU A 119 -0.22 1.95 3.03
CA LEU A 119 -0.47 3.23 3.70
C LEU A 119 0.70 4.21 3.49
N LEU A 120 1.95 3.76 3.61
CA LEU A 120 3.14 4.56 3.35
C LEU A 120 3.19 5.04 1.91
N MET A 121 2.88 4.17 0.95
CA MET A 121 2.82 4.53 -0.46
C MET A 121 1.74 5.56 -0.74
N LEU A 122 0.57 5.43 -0.11
CA LEU A 122 -0.53 6.39 -0.22
C LEU A 122 -0.15 7.75 0.35
N MET A 123 0.37 7.78 1.59
CA MET A 123 0.77 9.01 2.27
C MET A 123 1.91 9.71 1.55
N GLY A 124 2.91 8.95 1.09
CA GLY A 124 4.03 9.45 0.33
C GLY A 124 3.62 9.95 -1.06
N GLY A 125 2.70 9.25 -1.74
CA GLY A 125 2.12 9.71 -3.00
C GLY A 125 1.35 11.02 -2.84
N ALA A 126 0.49 11.13 -1.82
CA ALA A 126 -0.23 12.37 -1.52
C ALA A 126 0.73 13.52 -1.22
N TRP A 127 1.76 13.26 -0.40
CA TRP A 127 2.81 14.22 -0.10
C TRP A 127 3.56 14.66 -1.37
N LEU A 128 3.91 13.73 -2.26
CA LEU A 128 4.58 14.03 -3.53
C LEU A 128 3.75 14.98 -4.39
N VAL A 129 2.44 14.73 -4.51
CA VAL A 129 1.54 15.63 -5.25
C VAL A 129 1.50 17.02 -4.60
N THR A 130 1.41 17.11 -3.28
CA THR A 130 1.46 18.41 -2.59
C THR A 130 2.81 19.12 -2.75
N TYR A 131 3.91 18.37 -2.83
CA TYR A 131 5.25 18.91 -3.04
C TYR A 131 5.38 19.51 -4.44
N LEU A 132 4.89 18.80 -5.47
CA LEU A 132 4.85 19.30 -6.84
C LEU A 132 3.98 20.57 -6.96
N ALA A 133 2.83 20.60 -6.26
CA ALA A 133 1.98 21.79 -6.21
C ALA A 133 2.72 22.99 -5.57
N ASN A 134 3.42 22.77 -4.46
CA ASN A 134 4.20 23.82 -3.79
C ASN A 134 5.36 24.33 -4.66
N ARG A 135 6.05 23.43 -5.37
CA ARG A 135 7.16 23.79 -6.27
C ARG A 135 6.70 24.63 -7.46
N ALA A 136 5.45 24.46 -7.88
CA ALA A 136 4.88 25.25 -8.97
C ALA A 136 4.48 26.69 -8.55
N THR A 137 4.52 27.00 -7.25
CA THR A 137 4.21 28.35 -6.72
C THR A 137 5.47 29.09 -6.30
N SER A 138 5.52 30.40 -6.53
CA SER A 138 6.69 31.24 -6.22
C SER A 138 6.94 31.45 -4.72
N ASN A 139 5.89 31.42 -3.90
CA ASN A 139 5.96 31.79 -2.47
C ASN A 139 5.99 30.60 -1.50
N ALA A 140 6.11 29.36 -2.00
CA ALA A 140 6.14 28.13 -1.20
C ALA A 140 5.13 28.06 -0.02
N PRO A 141 3.83 28.37 -0.23
CA PRO A 141 2.84 28.53 0.84
C PRO A 141 2.55 27.22 1.61
N LEU A 142 2.88 26.06 1.02
CA LEU A 142 2.62 24.75 1.60
C LEU A 142 3.83 24.18 2.36
N MET A 143 4.96 24.91 2.45
CA MET A 143 6.20 24.40 3.06
C MET A 143 5.99 23.84 4.47
N ARG A 144 5.20 24.53 5.31
CA ARG A 144 4.87 24.05 6.66
C ARG A 144 4.10 22.73 6.64
N ARG A 145 3.11 22.58 5.73
CA ARG A 145 2.31 21.35 5.60
C ARG A 145 3.16 20.20 5.09
N LEU A 146 4.06 20.47 4.14
CA LEU A 146 5.01 19.48 3.63
C LEU A 146 5.95 18.96 4.71
N LEU A 147 6.45 19.84 5.57
CA LEU A 147 7.33 19.44 6.67
C LEU A 147 6.59 18.64 7.76
N TRP A 148 5.33 18.93 8.04
CA TRP A 148 4.51 18.03 8.87
C TRP A 148 4.27 16.68 8.19
N GLY A 149 4.00 16.66 6.89
CA GLY A 149 3.88 15.43 6.12
C GLY A 149 5.14 14.57 6.19
N LEU A 150 6.32 15.19 6.12
CA LEU A 150 7.61 14.52 6.28
C LEU A 150 7.78 13.84 7.64
N LEU A 151 7.34 14.49 8.73
CA LEU A 151 7.37 13.88 10.05
C LEU A 151 6.52 12.61 10.08
N ILE A 152 5.29 12.69 9.55
CA ILE A 152 4.35 11.56 9.57
C ILE A 152 4.88 10.41 8.72
N ILE A 153 5.35 10.69 7.49
CA ILE A 153 5.94 9.69 6.60
C ILE A 153 7.18 9.06 7.24
N GLY A 154 8.07 9.88 7.82
CA GLY A 154 9.26 9.42 8.53
C GLY A 154 8.92 8.52 9.72
N SER A 155 7.96 8.90 10.56
CA SER A 155 7.54 8.09 11.71
C SER A 155 6.90 6.77 11.27
N THR A 156 6.01 6.79 10.27
CA THR A 156 5.36 5.57 9.79
C THR A 156 6.38 4.64 9.13
N SER A 157 7.38 5.19 8.42
CA SER A 157 8.42 4.42 7.77
C SER A 157 9.40 3.81 8.79
N LEU A 158 9.65 4.51 9.89
CA LEU A 158 10.39 3.96 11.02
C LEU A 158 9.64 2.79 11.67
N CYS A 159 8.32 2.92 11.89
CA CYS A 159 7.48 1.84 12.40
C CYS A 159 7.49 0.62 11.47
N ASP A 160 7.30 0.81 10.15
CA ASP A 160 7.36 -0.29 9.16
C ASP A 160 8.72 -1.00 9.17
N GLY A 161 9.82 -0.25 9.26
CA GLY A 161 11.16 -0.82 9.38
C GLY A 161 11.32 -1.61 10.69
N VAL A 162 10.94 -1.04 11.83
CA VAL A 162 11.01 -1.75 13.12
C VAL A 162 10.17 -3.03 13.09
N CYS A 163 8.95 -2.99 12.53
CA CYS A 163 8.12 -4.18 12.37
C CYS A 163 8.79 -5.24 11.48
N THR A 164 9.42 -4.82 10.37
CA THR A 164 10.14 -5.73 9.46
C THR A 164 11.33 -6.38 10.17
N ALA A 165 12.14 -5.59 10.89
CA ALA A 165 13.28 -6.07 11.65
C ALA A 165 12.85 -7.05 12.76
N CYS A 166 11.82 -6.70 13.53
CA CYS A 166 11.24 -7.59 14.54
C CYS A 166 10.77 -8.91 13.92
N TYR A 167 10.10 -8.86 12.76
CA TYR A 167 9.63 -10.06 12.07
C TYR A 167 10.80 -10.98 11.69
N LEU A 168 11.91 -10.42 11.21
CA LEU A 168 13.09 -11.18 10.83
C LEU A 168 13.82 -11.78 12.04
N LEU A 169 13.95 -11.02 13.13
CA LEU A 169 14.70 -11.39 14.33
C LEU A 169 13.98 -12.40 15.22
N ILE A 170 12.63 -12.39 15.26
CA ILE A 170 11.88 -13.37 16.05
C ILE A 170 12.22 -14.79 15.56
N PRO A 171 12.62 -15.69 16.47
CA PRO A 171 12.96 -17.07 16.12
C PRO A 171 11.73 -17.77 15.56
N LYS A 172 11.97 -18.52 14.49
CA LYS A 172 10.98 -19.20 13.65
C LYS A 172 11.03 -20.71 13.85
N GLN A 173 11.47 -21.18 15.01
CA GLN A 173 11.55 -22.60 15.32
C GLN A 173 10.49 -22.87 16.37
N GLU A 174 9.41 -23.52 15.98
CA GLU A 174 8.37 -24.00 16.90
C GLU A 174 8.07 -25.45 16.61
N ASP A 175 7.99 -26.26 17.67
CA ASP A 175 7.66 -27.69 17.62
C ASP A 175 6.17 -27.94 17.35
N HIS A 176 5.34 -26.89 17.38
CA HIS A 176 3.91 -26.93 17.11
C HIS A 176 3.57 -26.01 15.95
N LEU A 177 3.48 -26.60 14.76
CA LEU A 177 2.93 -25.94 13.60
C LEU A 177 1.45 -25.71 13.85
N ALA A 178 1.05 -24.46 14.06
CA ALA A 178 -0.33 -24.08 13.90
C ALA A 178 -0.75 -24.50 12.49
N ALA A 179 -1.78 -25.34 12.40
CA ALA A 179 -2.22 -25.92 11.15
C ALA A 179 -2.38 -24.83 10.08
N GLY A 180 -1.54 -24.85 9.05
CA GLY A 180 -1.77 -24.08 7.83
C GLY A 180 -3.13 -24.43 7.25
N CYS A 181 -3.70 -23.56 6.42
CA CYS A 181 -5.04 -23.71 5.82
C CYS A 181 -5.32 -25.08 5.18
N CYS A 182 -4.28 -25.86 4.85
CA CYS A 182 -4.37 -27.19 4.23
C CYS A 182 -4.01 -28.36 5.17
N THR A 183 -3.75 -28.11 6.46
CA THR A 183 -3.37 -29.14 7.45
C THR A 183 -4.38 -29.31 8.59
N GLN A 184 -5.57 -28.70 8.50
CA GLN A 184 -6.69 -29.26 9.26
C GLN A 184 -7.00 -30.63 8.67
N ALA A 185 -6.42 -31.64 9.32
CA ALA A 185 -6.81 -33.03 9.16
C ALA A 185 -8.34 -33.10 9.20
N THR A 186 -8.84 -34.00 8.36
CA THR A 186 -10.21 -34.41 8.03
C THR A 186 -11.09 -34.78 9.24
N SER A 187 -11.03 -34.07 10.36
CA SER A 187 -11.56 -34.50 11.63
C SER A 187 -12.20 -33.35 12.41
N THR A 188 -13.05 -32.56 11.77
CA THR A 188 -14.24 -32.01 12.43
C THR A 188 -15.21 -31.54 11.37
N THR A 189 -16.31 -32.27 11.27
CA THR A 189 -17.56 -31.92 10.61
C THR A 189 -18.02 -30.53 11.08
N THR A 190 -17.58 -29.47 10.41
CA THR A 190 -18.17 -28.14 10.55
C THR A 190 -17.96 -27.40 9.23
N THR A 191 -18.86 -27.64 8.29
CA THR A 191 -19.44 -26.63 7.38
C THR A 191 -18.81 -25.24 7.43
N ARG A 192 -17.63 -25.04 6.83
CA ARG A 192 -17.02 -23.71 6.67
C ARG A 192 -15.91 -23.69 5.62
N SER A 193 -16.24 -23.95 4.36
CA SER A 193 -15.32 -23.70 3.23
C SER A 193 -16.05 -23.48 1.90
N SER A 194 -17.27 -22.93 1.95
CA SER A 194 -18.04 -22.56 0.76
C SER A 194 -18.95 -21.35 1.03
N GLU A 195 -18.89 -20.76 2.22
CA GLU A 195 -19.66 -19.56 2.51
C GLU A 195 -18.86 -18.35 2.01
N PRO A 196 -19.43 -17.53 1.10
CA PRO A 196 -18.82 -16.28 0.68
C PRO A 196 -18.49 -15.43 1.91
N LEU A 197 -17.38 -14.68 1.87
CA LEU A 197 -16.94 -13.85 3.01
C LEU A 197 -18.02 -12.83 3.40
N LEU A 198 -18.86 -12.44 2.42
CA LEU A 198 -20.16 -11.84 2.64
C LEU A 198 -21.25 -12.93 2.73
N ALA A 199 -21.65 -13.27 3.95
CA ALA A 199 -22.75 -14.21 4.19
C ALA A 199 -24.01 -13.79 3.44
N GLY A 200 -24.46 -14.64 2.50
CA GLY A 200 -25.72 -14.46 1.76
C GLY A 200 -25.64 -13.76 0.40
N VAL A 201 -24.45 -13.36 -0.09
CA VAL A 201 -24.29 -12.79 -1.44
C VAL A 201 -23.69 -13.83 -2.38
N SER A 202 -24.32 -14.09 -3.52
CA SER A 202 -23.77 -15.03 -4.51
C SER A 202 -22.51 -14.46 -5.18
N ALA A 203 -21.58 -15.33 -5.58
CA ALA A 203 -20.35 -14.92 -6.25
C ALA A 203 -20.62 -14.11 -7.54
N THR A 204 -21.70 -14.43 -8.25
CA THR A 204 -22.15 -13.72 -9.46
C THR A 204 -22.70 -12.34 -9.13
N GLU A 205 -23.48 -12.18 -8.05
CA GLU A 205 -23.93 -10.86 -7.57
C GLU A 205 -22.75 -9.98 -7.19
N LEU A 206 -21.78 -10.51 -6.43
CA LEU A 206 -20.58 -9.77 -6.05
C LEU A 206 -19.79 -9.32 -7.29
N ALA A 207 -19.63 -10.20 -8.28
CA ALA A 207 -18.97 -9.87 -9.55
C ALA A 207 -19.66 -8.73 -10.30
N VAL A 208 -20.99 -8.83 -10.47
CA VAL A 208 -21.78 -7.81 -11.18
C VAL A 208 -21.71 -6.46 -10.46
N VAL A 209 -21.90 -6.45 -9.13
CA VAL A 209 -21.84 -5.23 -8.32
C VAL A 209 -20.45 -4.61 -8.41
N PHE A 210 -19.38 -5.41 -8.28
CA PHE A 210 -18.01 -4.93 -8.39
C PHE A 210 -17.73 -4.33 -9.77
N LEU A 211 -18.07 -5.02 -10.86
CA LEU A 211 -17.85 -4.54 -12.23
C LEU A 211 -18.61 -3.24 -12.52
N LEU A 212 -19.86 -3.12 -12.06
CA LEU A 212 -20.66 -1.90 -12.21
C LEU A 212 -20.03 -0.71 -11.45
N LEU A 213 -19.61 -0.93 -10.20
CA LEU A 213 -18.96 0.11 -9.40
C LEU A 213 -17.60 0.52 -9.98
N TRP A 214 -16.85 -0.45 -10.50
CA TRP A 214 -15.56 -0.18 -11.14
C TRP A 214 -15.74 0.61 -12.45
N ALA A 215 -16.70 0.23 -13.30
CA ALA A 215 -17.05 0.99 -14.50
C ALA A 215 -17.53 2.41 -14.15
N GLY A 216 -18.34 2.56 -13.09
CA GLY A 216 -18.75 3.86 -12.56
C GLY A 216 -17.57 4.71 -12.11
N LEU A 217 -16.59 4.12 -11.42
CA LEU A 217 -15.35 4.81 -11.02
C LEU A 217 -14.55 5.30 -12.22
N LEU A 218 -14.41 4.49 -13.28
CA LEU A 218 -13.74 4.89 -14.52
C LEU A 218 -14.42 6.10 -15.17
N ILE A 219 -15.75 6.12 -15.22
CA ILE A 219 -16.53 7.25 -15.75
C ILE A 219 -16.33 8.50 -14.88
N LEU A 220 -16.37 8.36 -13.55
CA LEU A 220 -16.11 9.47 -12.63
C LEU A 220 -14.71 10.05 -12.78
N LEU A 221 -13.70 9.19 -12.97
CA LEU A 221 -12.32 9.62 -13.24
C LEU A 221 -12.21 10.38 -14.55
N LEU A 222 -12.80 9.86 -15.63
CA LEU A 222 -12.85 10.53 -16.94
C LEU A 222 -13.53 11.91 -16.85
N ASP A 223 -14.67 12.01 -16.16
CA ASP A 223 -15.37 13.28 -15.94
C ASP A 223 -14.51 14.26 -15.14
N SER A 224 -13.85 13.78 -14.09
CA SER A 224 -12.98 14.59 -13.24
C SER A 224 -11.76 15.14 -13.99
N ILE A 225 -11.16 14.33 -14.87
CA ILE A 225 -10.01 14.72 -15.70
C ILE A 225 -10.46 15.75 -16.76
N ARG A 226 -11.54 15.47 -17.49
CA ARG A 226 -12.02 16.34 -18.57
C ARG A 226 -12.49 17.72 -18.07
N LYS A 227 -13.22 17.75 -16.96
CA LYS A 227 -13.74 18.98 -16.37
C LYS A 227 -12.79 19.62 -15.36
N GLN A 228 -11.61 19.02 -15.13
CA GLN A 228 -10.62 19.45 -14.13
C GLN A 228 -11.26 19.78 -12.77
N ARG A 229 -12.15 18.90 -12.30
CA ARG A 229 -12.87 19.13 -11.05
C ARG A 229 -11.92 18.94 -9.87
N SER A 230 -11.56 20.01 -9.18
CA SER A 230 -10.65 20.00 -8.01
C SER A 230 -11.35 20.28 -6.68
N GLY A 231 -12.69 20.34 -6.66
CA GLY A 231 -13.45 20.69 -5.45
C GLY A 231 -13.30 19.62 -4.35
N ARG A 232 -13.05 20.06 -3.10
CA ARG A 232 -12.86 19.17 -1.93
C ARG A 232 -14.00 18.16 -1.73
N LYS A 233 -15.26 18.57 -1.97
CA LYS A 233 -16.42 17.66 -1.90
C LYS A 233 -16.38 16.57 -2.98
N TRP A 234 -16.01 16.95 -4.20
CA TRP A 234 -15.91 16.04 -5.34
C TRP A 234 -14.75 15.05 -5.15
N MET A 235 -13.58 15.53 -4.75
CA MET A 235 -12.41 14.70 -4.44
C MET A 235 -12.66 13.78 -3.23
N GLY A 236 -13.41 14.24 -2.22
CA GLY A 236 -13.85 13.39 -1.12
C GLY A 236 -14.76 12.25 -1.58
N GLY A 237 -15.70 12.53 -2.48
CA GLY A 237 -16.55 11.52 -3.10
C GLY A 237 -15.74 10.50 -3.92
N LEU A 238 -14.74 10.97 -4.68
CA LEU A 238 -13.85 10.12 -5.47
C LEU A 238 -12.95 9.24 -4.58
N LEU A 239 -12.46 9.77 -3.45
CA LEU A 239 -11.71 8.99 -2.47
C LEU A 239 -12.58 7.90 -1.84
N ALA A 240 -13.82 8.25 -1.45
CA ALA A 240 -14.76 7.30 -0.88
C ALA A 240 -15.14 6.19 -1.87
N SER A 241 -15.42 6.53 -3.14
CA SER A 241 -15.70 5.53 -4.17
C SER A 241 -14.50 4.63 -4.43
N THR A 242 -13.29 5.18 -4.48
CA THR A 242 -12.04 4.41 -4.63
C THR A 242 -11.84 3.44 -3.47
N LEU A 243 -12.13 3.86 -2.23
CA LEU A 243 -12.04 3.00 -1.05
C LEU A 243 -13.04 1.83 -1.13
N VAL A 244 -14.31 2.12 -1.47
CA VAL A 244 -15.36 1.10 -1.64
C VAL A 244 -14.97 0.10 -2.72
N VAL A 245 -14.53 0.58 -3.89
CA VAL A 245 -14.10 -0.28 -5.00
C VAL A 245 -12.86 -1.09 -4.62
N SER A 246 -11.93 -0.55 -3.84
CA SER A 246 -10.74 -1.29 -3.41
C SER A 246 -11.08 -2.41 -2.43
N VAL A 247 -11.98 -2.16 -1.48
CA VAL A 247 -12.46 -3.19 -0.53
C VAL A 247 -13.22 -4.29 -1.26
N LEU A 248 -14.17 -3.92 -2.13
CA LEU A 248 -14.91 -4.88 -2.95
C LEU A 248 -14.00 -5.63 -3.92
N GLY A 249 -12.95 -4.99 -4.45
CA GLY A 249 -11.95 -5.63 -5.30
C GLY A 249 -11.15 -6.70 -4.56
N GLY A 250 -10.81 -6.46 -3.28
CA GLY A 250 -10.20 -7.47 -2.42
C GLY A 250 -11.12 -8.67 -2.17
N LEU A 251 -12.41 -8.41 -1.92
CA LEU A 251 -13.42 -9.47 -1.76
C LEU A 251 -13.63 -10.24 -3.08
N PHE A 252 -13.75 -9.54 -4.20
CA PHE A 252 -13.84 -10.13 -5.53
C PHE A 252 -12.62 -11.00 -5.85
N LEU A 253 -11.41 -10.55 -5.49
CA LEU A 253 -10.18 -11.32 -5.68
C LEU A 253 -10.24 -12.67 -4.95
N VAL A 254 -10.70 -12.66 -3.70
CA VAL A 254 -10.76 -13.86 -2.84
C VAL A 254 -11.93 -14.77 -3.22
N ASP A 255 -13.14 -14.22 -3.32
CA ASP A 255 -14.38 -15.01 -3.43
C ASP A 255 -14.74 -15.39 -4.87
N VAL A 256 -14.21 -14.68 -5.87
CA VAL A 256 -14.63 -14.82 -7.27
C VAL A 256 -13.45 -15.12 -8.19
N LEU A 257 -12.41 -14.28 -8.19
CA LEU A 257 -11.30 -14.39 -9.13
C LEU A 257 -10.38 -15.58 -8.82
N SER A 258 -9.99 -15.76 -7.55
CA SER A 258 -9.12 -16.87 -7.16
C SER A 258 -9.70 -18.27 -7.45
N PRO A 259 -10.97 -18.59 -7.09
CA PRO A 259 -11.53 -19.91 -7.40
C PRO A 259 -11.75 -20.10 -8.91
N ALA A 260 -12.15 -19.05 -9.63
CA ALA A 260 -12.40 -19.14 -11.08
C ALA A 260 -11.11 -19.45 -11.86
N LEU A 261 -10.01 -18.78 -11.54
CA LEU A 261 -8.74 -18.96 -12.25
C LEU A 261 -7.99 -20.24 -11.86
N LEU A 262 -8.02 -20.62 -10.58
CA LEU A 262 -7.26 -21.78 -10.10
C LEU A 262 -8.00 -23.12 -10.31
N GLN A 263 -9.29 -23.09 -10.68
CA GLN A 263 -10.17 -24.27 -10.81
C GLN A 263 -10.11 -25.22 -9.59
N ARG A 264 -9.76 -24.67 -8.42
CA ARG A 264 -9.58 -25.39 -7.15
C ARG A 264 -10.37 -24.69 -6.05
N PRO A 265 -10.86 -25.44 -5.04
CA PRO A 265 -11.58 -24.87 -3.90
C PRO A 265 -10.68 -24.09 -2.93
N HIS A 266 -9.39 -23.89 -3.25
CA HIS A 266 -8.46 -23.17 -2.39
C HIS A 266 -8.57 -21.66 -2.66
N HIS A 267 -9.14 -20.92 -1.69
CA HIS A 267 -9.40 -19.48 -1.73
C HIS A 267 -8.14 -18.59 -1.58
N CYS A 268 -6.93 -19.12 -1.79
CA CYS A 268 -5.72 -18.38 -1.45
C CYS A 268 -5.35 -17.40 -2.59
N PRO A 269 -5.49 -16.08 -2.40
CA PRO A 269 -5.14 -15.11 -3.44
C PRO A 269 -3.64 -15.09 -3.74
N TYR A 270 -2.82 -15.63 -2.85
CA TYR A 270 -1.38 -15.71 -3.03
C TYR A 270 -0.94 -16.80 -4.01
N ASP A 271 -1.76 -17.83 -4.24
CA ASP A 271 -1.44 -18.90 -5.19
C ASP A 271 -1.50 -18.41 -6.64
N LEU A 272 -2.27 -17.34 -6.91
CA LEU A 272 -2.24 -16.66 -8.22
C LEU A 272 -0.85 -16.17 -8.57
N VAL A 273 -0.01 -15.82 -7.59
CA VAL A 273 1.35 -15.31 -7.84
C VAL A 273 2.25 -16.39 -8.44
N SER A 274 2.10 -17.64 -8.01
CA SER A 274 2.88 -18.76 -8.52
C SER A 274 2.26 -19.40 -9.77
N GLU A 275 0.93 -19.51 -9.84
CA GLU A 275 0.27 -20.27 -10.91
C GLU A 275 -0.09 -19.42 -12.13
N LEU A 276 -0.44 -18.14 -11.96
CA LEU A 276 -0.87 -17.23 -13.03
C LEU A 276 -0.22 -15.84 -12.90
N PRO A 277 1.08 -15.69 -13.24
CA PRO A 277 1.80 -14.44 -13.08
C PRO A 277 1.20 -13.27 -13.88
N GLU A 278 0.47 -13.54 -14.96
CA GLU A 278 -0.21 -12.50 -15.76
C GLU A 278 -1.33 -11.81 -14.96
N SER A 279 -2.06 -12.56 -14.13
CA SER A 279 -3.13 -12.02 -13.28
C SER A 279 -2.60 -11.05 -12.22
N VAL A 280 -1.37 -11.29 -11.74
CA VAL A 280 -0.66 -10.42 -10.79
C VAL A 280 -0.46 -9.03 -11.37
N ILE A 281 -0.18 -8.91 -12.67
CA ILE A 281 -0.03 -7.61 -13.34
C ILE A 281 -1.35 -6.82 -13.25
N GLY A 282 -2.48 -7.46 -13.51
CA GLY A 282 -3.81 -6.86 -13.38
C GLY A 282 -4.10 -6.38 -11.96
N ILE A 283 -3.76 -7.18 -10.94
CA ILE A 283 -3.93 -6.84 -9.52
C ILE A 283 -3.02 -5.68 -9.10
N VAL A 284 -1.75 -5.69 -9.53
CA VAL A 284 -0.80 -4.61 -9.25
C VAL A 284 -1.27 -3.31 -9.89
N LEU A 285 -1.74 -3.35 -11.14
CA LEU A 285 -2.30 -2.18 -11.82
C LEU A 285 -3.55 -1.64 -11.11
N PHE A 286 -4.42 -2.52 -10.60
CA PHE A 286 -5.57 -2.13 -9.79
C PHE A 286 -5.15 -1.37 -8.53
N MET A 287 -4.18 -1.93 -7.79
CA MET A 287 -3.65 -1.33 -6.55
C MET A 287 -2.90 -0.03 -6.81
N VAL A 288 -2.11 0.05 -7.88
CA VAL A 288 -1.42 1.28 -8.28
C VAL A 288 -2.43 2.35 -8.69
N GLY A 289 -3.48 1.96 -9.41
CA GLY A 289 -4.60 2.84 -9.77
C GLY A 289 -5.29 3.43 -8.53
N SER A 290 -5.64 2.60 -7.55
CA SER A 290 -6.28 3.06 -6.31
C SER A 290 -5.39 4.00 -5.52
N LEU A 291 -4.09 3.71 -5.43
CA LEU A 291 -3.10 4.57 -4.76
C LEU A 291 -2.96 5.94 -5.44
N TRP A 292 -2.90 6.00 -6.77
CA TRP A 292 -2.81 7.29 -7.48
C TRP A 292 -4.06 8.14 -7.31
N VAL A 293 -5.25 7.54 -7.43
CA VAL A 293 -6.52 8.26 -7.26
C VAL A 293 -6.68 8.75 -5.82
N ALA A 294 -6.35 7.91 -4.85
CA ALA A 294 -6.42 8.28 -3.45
C ALA A 294 -5.37 9.35 -3.10
N ALA A 295 -4.14 9.26 -3.62
CA ALA A 295 -3.10 10.27 -3.45
C ALA A 295 -3.52 11.64 -4.02
N GLY A 296 -4.03 11.68 -5.25
CA GLY A 296 -4.55 12.90 -5.88
C GLY A 296 -5.71 13.50 -5.09
N SER A 297 -6.63 12.67 -4.61
CA SER A 297 -7.75 13.09 -3.78
C SER A 297 -7.30 13.65 -2.43
N ILE A 298 -6.39 12.98 -1.70
CA ILE A 298 -5.85 13.46 -0.41
C ILE A 298 -5.09 14.77 -0.59
N ALA A 299 -4.33 14.92 -1.67
CA ALA A 299 -3.61 16.15 -1.96
C ALA A 299 -4.54 17.37 -2.08
N SER A 300 -5.79 17.19 -2.53
CA SER A 300 -6.79 18.27 -2.58
C SER A 300 -7.10 18.86 -1.19
N PHE A 301 -7.09 18.03 -0.14
CA PHE A 301 -7.33 18.48 1.23
C PHE A 301 -6.12 19.23 1.79
N CYS A 302 -4.92 18.84 1.38
CA CYS A 302 -3.68 19.41 1.89
C CYS A 302 -3.21 20.65 1.10
N ALA A 303 -3.62 20.78 -0.17
CA ALA A 303 -3.14 21.81 -1.09
C ALA A 303 -4.20 22.82 -1.53
N ASP A 304 -5.43 22.81 -0.99
CA ASP A 304 -6.43 23.85 -1.28
C ASP A 304 -6.10 25.15 -0.51
N VAL A 305 -5.34 26.03 -1.16
CA VAL A 305 -4.93 27.35 -0.68
C VAL A 305 -5.07 28.32 -1.87
N PRO A 306 -5.46 29.59 -1.69
CA PRO A 306 -5.69 30.53 -2.79
C PRO A 306 -4.60 30.54 -3.87
N GLU A 307 -3.32 30.47 -3.50
CA GLU A 307 -2.19 30.53 -4.43
C GLU A 307 -2.03 29.26 -5.29
N THR A 308 -2.56 28.12 -4.84
CA THR A 308 -2.45 26.84 -5.54
C THR A 308 -3.70 26.48 -6.33
N ARG A 309 -4.80 27.22 -6.18
CA ARG A 309 -6.11 26.92 -6.80
C ARG A 309 -6.10 26.89 -8.32
N GLU A 310 -5.25 27.70 -8.96
CA GLU A 310 -5.15 27.74 -10.41
C GLU A 310 -4.35 26.56 -10.98
N ILE A 311 -3.37 26.06 -10.21
CA ILE A 311 -2.42 25.02 -10.67
C ILE A 311 -2.91 23.62 -10.29
N LEU A 312 -3.54 23.50 -9.12
CA LEU A 312 -3.95 22.24 -8.52
C LEU A 312 -4.86 21.37 -9.42
N PRO A 313 -5.87 21.92 -10.16
CA PRO A 313 -6.72 21.12 -11.03
C PRO A 313 -5.96 20.44 -12.17
N GLY A 314 -5.00 21.14 -12.78
CA GLY A 314 -4.17 20.59 -13.86
C GLY A 314 -3.22 19.50 -13.37
N LEU A 315 -2.62 19.70 -12.18
CA LEU A 315 -1.77 18.69 -11.55
C LEU A 315 -2.57 17.44 -11.18
N GLN A 316 -3.73 17.62 -10.54
CA GLN A 316 -4.63 16.52 -10.18
C GLN A 316 -5.11 15.75 -11.40
N ALA A 317 -5.49 16.42 -12.49
CA ALA A 317 -5.89 15.75 -13.72
C ALA A 317 -4.79 14.81 -14.26
N ARG A 318 -3.51 15.20 -14.18
CA ARG A 318 -2.37 14.34 -14.58
C ARG A 318 -2.21 13.12 -13.67
N VAL A 319 -2.35 13.31 -12.36
CA VAL A 319 -2.28 12.21 -11.38
C VAL A 319 -3.46 11.25 -11.54
N LEU A 320 -4.67 11.79 -11.70
CA LEU A 320 -5.88 11.00 -11.96
C LEU A 320 -5.80 10.28 -13.30
N PHE A 321 -5.13 10.85 -14.31
CA PHE A 321 -4.90 10.17 -15.58
C PHE A 321 -4.01 8.94 -15.42
N LEU A 322 -2.97 8.99 -14.60
CA LEU A 322 -2.17 7.79 -14.26
C LEU A 322 -3.02 6.73 -13.54
N GLY A 323 -3.90 7.17 -12.63
CA GLY A 323 -4.88 6.30 -11.97
C GLY A 323 -5.85 5.63 -12.96
N LEU A 324 -6.43 6.42 -13.87
CA LEU A 324 -7.32 5.94 -14.93
C LEU A 324 -6.62 4.95 -15.84
N PHE A 325 -5.41 5.25 -16.31
CA PHE A 325 -4.63 4.36 -17.16
C PHE A 325 -4.36 3.02 -16.46
N SER A 326 -3.98 3.06 -15.18
CA SER A 326 -3.74 1.85 -14.39
C SER A 326 -5.02 1.03 -14.21
N TYR A 327 -6.15 1.67 -13.90
CA TYR A 327 -7.44 0.97 -13.80
C TYR A 327 -7.92 0.39 -15.13
N LEU A 328 -7.75 1.10 -16.25
CA LEU A 328 -8.11 0.59 -17.57
C LEU A 328 -7.23 -0.61 -17.96
N GLY A 329 -5.93 -0.56 -17.69
CA GLY A 329 -5.02 -1.68 -17.92
C GLY A 329 -5.36 -2.89 -17.05
N SER A 330 -5.73 -2.67 -15.79
CA SER A 330 -6.22 -3.73 -14.92
C SER A 330 -7.54 -4.33 -15.43
N PHE A 331 -8.49 -3.47 -15.82
CA PHE A 331 -9.80 -3.88 -16.34
C PHE A 331 -9.68 -4.71 -17.61
N SER A 332 -8.84 -4.28 -18.57
CA SER A 332 -8.64 -5.02 -19.82
C SER A 332 -7.98 -6.38 -19.58
N LEU A 333 -6.93 -6.44 -18.75
CA LEU A 333 -6.24 -7.70 -18.45
C LEU A 333 -7.16 -8.70 -17.73
N LEU A 334 -7.84 -8.26 -16.67
CA LEU A 334 -8.72 -9.13 -15.90
C LEU A 334 -9.96 -9.56 -16.69
N SER A 335 -10.52 -8.68 -17.55
CA SER A 335 -11.65 -9.04 -18.41
C SER A 335 -11.27 -10.07 -19.46
N VAL A 336 -10.10 -9.93 -20.10
CA VAL A 336 -9.63 -10.91 -21.09
C VAL A 336 -9.40 -12.27 -20.42
N GLN A 337 -8.74 -12.30 -19.26
CA GLN A 337 -8.52 -13.55 -18.52
C GLN A 337 -9.84 -14.21 -18.10
N TRP A 338 -10.82 -13.40 -17.69
CA TRP A 338 -12.15 -13.90 -17.34
C TRP A 338 -12.91 -14.48 -18.54
N CYS A 339 -12.80 -13.88 -19.72
CA CYS A 339 -13.48 -14.36 -20.94
C CYS A 339 -12.84 -15.61 -21.56
N VAL A 340 -11.59 -15.92 -21.23
CA VAL A 340 -10.87 -17.10 -21.73
C VAL A 340 -11.16 -18.37 -20.91
N LEU A 341 -11.70 -18.20 -19.69
CA LEU A 341 -12.20 -19.27 -18.82
C LEU A 341 -13.61 -19.72 -19.23
#